data_AF-A0A2K1ENX3-F1
#
_entry.id   AF-A0A2K1ENX3-F1
#
_cell.length_a   1.000
_cell.length_b   1.000
_cell.length_c   1.000
_cell.angle_alpha   90.00
_cell.angle_beta   90.00
_cell.angle_gamma   90.00
#
_symmetry.space_group_name_H-M   'P 1'
#
loop_
_entity.id
_entity.type
_entity.pdbx_description
1 polymer ?
#
loop_
_entity_poly.entity_id
_entity_poly.type
_entity_poly.pdbx_seq_one_letter_code
_entity_poly.pdbx_strand_id
1 'polypeptide(L)'
;MKMDIQKHVIDMLRSAKTVFVAQDKEGNGLAIDPHDALGLLDSLQQQVNGLNEESLANFQTAAERGKQLAERDRTIARLQEMLGKAQEELQDLKDGEFSTLGVNEATGFKENDPVVHRQYGEGRIICTTESDIAVVYFNEIHSARNVWVSELTALEE
;
A
#
# COMPACT_ATOMS: atom_id res chain seq x y z
N MET A 1 11.77 40.51 -26.24
CA MET A 1 11.15 41.68 -26.89
C MET A 1 9.78 41.35 -27.51
N LYS A 2 8.86 40.74 -26.73
CA LYS A 2 7.49 40.37 -27.17
C LYS A 2 6.38 41.02 -26.32
N MET A 3 6.73 41.72 -25.24
CA MET A 3 5.80 42.32 -24.27
C MET A 3 5.18 43.65 -24.74
N ASP A 4 5.81 44.37 -25.67
CA ASP A 4 5.38 45.73 -26.02
C ASP A 4 4.15 45.79 -26.92
N ILE A 5 3.95 44.79 -27.79
CA ILE A 5 2.85 44.81 -28.76
C ILE A 5 1.49 44.56 -28.09
N GLN A 6 1.42 43.59 -27.16
CA GLN A 6 0.16 43.29 -26.46
C GLN A 6 -0.30 44.44 -25.58
N LYS A 7 0.63 45.05 -24.82
CA LYS A 7 0.34 46.22 -24.00
C LYS A 7 -0.15 47.39 -24.85
N HIS A 8 0.54 47.65 -25.96
CA HIS A 8 0.16 48.70 -26.90
C HIS A 8 -1.23 48.49 -27.51
N VAL A 9 -1.59 47.25 -27.87
CA VAL A 9 -2.92 46.91 -28.39
C VAL A 9 -4.00 47.08 -27.31
N ILE A 10 -3.74 46.69 -26.07
CA ILE A 10 -4.67 46.88 -24.95
C ILE A 10 -4.89 48.38 -24.68
N ASP A 11 -3.82 49.17 -24.67
CA ASP A 11 -3.89 50.62 -24.48
C ASP A 11 -4.65 51.31 -25.63
N MET A 12 -4.50 50.81 -26.85
CA MET A 12 -5.27 51.25 -28.02
C MET A 12 -6.76 50.91 -27.87
N LEU A 13 -7.10 49.69 -27.47
CA LEU A 13 -8.48 49.26 -27.24
C LEU A 13 -9.15 50.05 -26.11
N ARG A 14 -8.42 50.36 -25.02
CA ARG A 14 -8.92 51.17 -23.90
C ARG A 14 -9.19 52.63 -24.28
N SER A 15 -8.44 53.17 -25.24
CA SER A 15 -8.57 54.55 -25.68
C SER A 15 -9.50 54.72 -26.89
N ALA A 16 -9.88 53.63 -27.55
CA ALA A 16 -10.80 53.63 -28.67
C ALA A 16 -12.23 53.97 -28.21
N LYS A 17 -12.81 55.01 -28.81
CA LYS A 17 -14.22 55.40 -28.64
C LYS A 17 -15.12 54.94 -29.79
N THR A 18 -14.53 54.25 -30.76
CA THR A 18 -15.14 53.88 -32.03
C THR A 18 -15.10 52.37 -32.20
N VAL A 19 -16.20 51.82 -32.70
CA VAL A 19 -16.33 50.39 -33.01
C VAL A 19 -15.38 50.03 -34.15
N PHE A 20 -14.63 48.94 -34.00
CA PHE A 20 -13.77 48.42 -35.06
C PHE A 20 -14.62 47.61 -36.02
N VAL A 21 -14.65 48.02 -37.29
CA VAL A 21 -15.41 47.31 -38.32
C VAL A 21 -14.43 46.68 -39.30
N ALA A 22 -14.47 45.35 -39.38
CA ALA A 22 -13.80 44.60 -40.43
C ALA A 22 -14.86 44.16 -41.44
N GLN A 23 -14.75 44.60 -42.69
CA GLN A 23 -15.64 44.18 -43.78
C GLN A 23 -14.89 43.30 -44.77
N ASP A 24 -15.55 42.24 -45.24
CA ASP A 24 -15.09 41.48 -46.39
C ASP A 24 -15.41 42.20 -47.72
N LYS A 25 -14.99 41.60 -48.84
CA LYS A 25 -15.20 42.15 -50.18
C LYS A 25 -16.68 42.13 -50.63
N GLU A 26 -17.52 41.39 -49.92
CA GLU A 26 -18.94 41.21 -50.19
C GLU A 26 -19.81 42.15 -49.33
N GLY A 27 -19.17 42.94 -48.45
CA GLY A 27 -19.83 43.90 -47.57
C GLY A 27 -20.29 43.30 -46.23
N ASN A 28 -20.00 42.03 -45.96
CA ASN A 28 -20.28 41.43 -44.67
C ASN A 28 -19.26 41.95 -43.64
N GLY A 29 -19.77 42.62 -42.61
CA GLY A 29 -18.95 43.28 -41.60
C GLY A 29 -19.04 42.59 -40.25
N LEU A 30 -17.89 42.39 -39.60
CA LEU A 30 -17.81 42.15 -38.16
C LEU A 30 -17.51 43.49 -37.48
N ALA A 31 -18.44 43.96 -36.66
CA ALA A 31 -18.28 45.12 -35.82
C ALA A 31 -17.92 44.64 -34.41
N ILE A 32 -16.75 45.03 -33.90
CA ILE A 32 -16.25 44.67 -32.58
C ILE A 32 -16.23 45.94 -31.72
N ASP A 33 -17.02 45.92 -30.64
CA ASP A 33 -16.92 46.95 -29.61
C ASP A 33 -15.63 46.73 -28.80
N PRO A 34 -14.76 47.75 -28.65
CA PRO A 34 -13.55 47.65 -27.85
C PRO A 34 -13.82 47.18 -26.41
N HIS A 35 -14.97 47.53 -25.81
CA HIS A 35 -15.34 47.11 -24.46
C HIS A 35 -15.65 45.61 -24.38
N ASP A 36 -16.34 45.06 -25.38
CA ASP A 36 -16.62 43.62 -25.45
C ASP A 36 -15.33 42.83 -25.63
N ALA A 37 -14.43 43.31 -26.49
CA ALA A 37 -13.12 42.69 -26.69
C ALA A 37 -12.26 42.72 -25.41
N LEU A 38 -12.27 43.83 -24.67
CA LEU A 38 -11.56 43.94 -23.38
C LEU A 38 -12.19 43.03 -22.32
N GLY A 39 -13.51 42.94 -22.25
CA GLY A 39 -14.21 42.05 -21.32
C GLY A 39 -13.90 40.57 -21.58
N LEU A 40 -13.84 40.16 -22.85
CA LEU A 40 -13.40 38.82 -23.23
C LEU A 40 -11.93 38.56 -22.86
N LEU A 41 -11.06 39.55 -23.06
CA LEU A 41 -9.65 39.45 -22.69
C LEU A 41 -9.48 39.29 -21.18
N ASP A 42 -10.21 40.07 -20.38
CA ASP A 42 -10.19 39.98 -18.92
C ASP A 42 -10.73 38.63 -18.44
N SER A 43 -11.83 38.15 -19.03
CA SER A 43 -12.38 36.81 -18.73
C SER A 43 -11.39 35.69 -19.08
N LEU A 44 -10.72 35.76 -20.22
CA LEU A 44 -9.70 34.78 -20.62
C LEU A 44 -8.48 34.84 -19.70
N GLN A 45 -8.04 36.05 -19.33
CA GLN A 45 -6.92 36.24 -18.40
C GLN A 45 -7.24 35.64 -17.03
N GLN A 46 -8.47 35.82 -16.54
CA GLN A 46 -8.92 35.22 -15.30
C GLN A 46 -8.94 33.69 -15.36
N GLN A 47 -9.41 33.10 -16.47
CA GLN A 47 -9.39 31.65 -16.67
C GLN A 47 -7.96 31.10 -16.72
N VAL A 48 -7.05 31.75 -17.44
CA VAL A 48 -5.63 31.34 -17.50
C VAL A 48 -4.97 31.41 -16.12
N ASN A 49 -5.26 32.46 -15.35
CA ASN A 49 -4.73 32.59 -13.99
C ASN A 49 -5.27 31.46 -13.08
N GLY A 50 -6.58 31.17 -13.15
CA GLY A 50 -7.18 30.06 -12.40
C GLY A 50 -6.59 28.69 -12.77
N LEU A 51 -6.43 28.41 -14.07
CA LEU A 51 -5.81 27.17 -14.54
C LEU A 51 -4.34 27.05 -14.12
N ASN A 52 -3.59 28.16 -14.08
CA ASN A 52 -2.21 28.17 -13.60
C ASN A 52 -2.13 27.88 -12.10
N GLU A 53 -3.00 28.48 -11.29
CA GLU A 53 -3.08 28.22 -9.85
C GLU A 53 -3.42 26.76 -9.56
N GLU A 54 -4.42 26.22 -10.25
CA GLU A 54 -4.80 24.80 -10.15
C GLU A 54 -3.65 23.87 -10.58
N SER A 55 -3.01 24.19 -11.70
CA SER A 55 -1.86 23.41 -12.20
C SER A 55 -0.71 23.42 -11.20
N LEU A 56 -0.40 24.59 -10.60
CA LEU A 56 0.64 24.71 -9.58
C LEU A 56 0.32 23.87 -8.34
N ALA A 57 -0.93 23.91 -7.86
CA ALA A 57 -1.39 23.10 -6.73
C ALA A 57 -1.30 21.59 -7.04
N ASN A 58 -1.64 21.19 -8.27
CA ASN A 58 -1.50 19.81 -8.74
C ASN A 58 -0.04 19.36 -8.80
N PHE A 59 0.87 20.21 -9.31
CA PHE A 59 2.30 19.89 -9.32
C PHE A 59 2.88 19.76 -7.90
N GLN A 60 2.50 20.65 -6.98
CA GLN A 60 2.91 20.56 -5.57
C GLN A 60 2.41 19.25 -4.94
N THR A 61 1.13 18.92 -5.16
CA THR A 61 0.54 17.67 -4.67
C THR A 61 1.24 16.45 -5.25
N ALA A 62 1.56 16.46 -6.54
CA ALA A 62 2.29 15.38 -7.20
C ALA A 62 3.72 15.23 -6.66
N ALA A 63 4.42 16.34 -6.39
CA ALA A 63 5.75 16.33 -5.79
C ALA A 63 5.73 15.78 -4.36
N GLU A 64 4.75 16.17 -3.55
CA GLU A 64 4.55 15.65 -2.19
C GLU A 64 4.31 14.13 -2.21
N ARG A 65 3.42 13.66 -3.09
CA ARG A 65 3.16 12.23 -3.29
C ARG A 65 4.40 11.48 -3.77
N GLY A 66 5.18 12.05 -4.69
CA GLY A 66 6.45 11.49 -5.14
C GLY A 66 7.45 11.32 -4.01
N LYS A 67 7.58 12.32 -3.13
CA LYS A 67 8.42 12.25 -1.93
C LYS A 67 7.97 11.15 -0.97
N GLN A 68 6.65 11.02 -0.74
CA GLN A 68 6.11 9.96 0.11
C GLN A 68 6.37 8.57 -0.45
N LEU A 69 6.24 8.39 -1.77
CA LEU A 69 6.56 7.12 -2.43
C LEU A 69 8.04 6.76 -2.29
N ALA A 70 8.95 7.71 -2.54
CA ALA A 70 10.38 7.49 -2.38
C ALA A 70 10.76 7.12 -0.92
N GLU A 71 10.10 7.73 0.07
CA GLU A 71 10.29 7.40 1.49
C GLU A 71 9.80 5.98 1.82
N ARG A 72 8.65 5.58 1.25
CA ARG A 72 8.11 4.23 1.38
C ARG A 72 9.04 3.20 0.76
N ASP A 73 9.57 3.46 -0.43
CA ASP A 73 10.50 2.55 -1.10
C ASP A 73 11.78 2.32 -0.29
N ARG A 74 12.33 3.38 0.32
CA ARG A 74 13.46 3.26 1.26
C ARG A 74 13.11 2.40 2.48
N THR A 75 11.91 2.56 3.01
CA THR A 75 11.45 1.79 4.16
C THR A 75 11.28 0.31 3.81
N ILE A 76 10.70 0.02 2.64
CA ILE A 76 10.55 -1.34 2.12
C ILE A 76 11.93 -1.99 1.93
N ALA A 77 12.88 -1.28 1.33
CA ALA A 77 14.24 -1.79 1.13
C ALA A 77 14.93 -2.16 2.47
N ARG A 78 14.78 -1.30 3.49
CA ARG A 78 15.31 -1.61 4.85
C ARG A 78 14.63 -2.83 5.47
N LEU A 79 13.30 -2.94 5.34
CA LEU A 79 12.55 -4.09 5.87
C LEU A 79 12.95 -5.38 5.16
N GLN A 80 13.15 -5.34 3.83
CA GLN A 80 13.63 -6.50 3.07
C GLN A 80 15.03 -6.93 3.50
N GLU A 81 15.94 -5.98 3.75
CA GLU A 81 17.28 -6.28 4.27
C GLU A 81 17.21 -6.93 5.66
N MET A 82 16.38 -6.38 6.56
CA MET A 82 16.17 -6.96 7.89
C MET A 82 15.56 -8.36 7.82
N LEU A 83 14.60 -8.57 6.92
CA LEU A 83 13.98 -9.88 6.72
C LEU A 83 14.98 -10.90 6.19
N GLY A 84 15.85 -10.50 5.25
CA GLY A 84 16.92 -11.34 4.73
C GLY A 84 17.89 -11.77 5.84
N LYS A 85 18.34 -10.83 6.67
CA LYS A 85 19.21 -11.12 7.82
C LYS A 85 18.55 -12.06 8.83
N ALA A 86 17.28 -11.81 9.18
CA ALA A 86 16.54 -12.69 10.09
C ALA A 86 16.33 -14.10 9.50
N GLN A 87 16.18 -14.21 8.18
CA GLN A 87 16.06 -15.50 7.50
C GLN A 87 17.40 -16.24 7.45
N GLU A 88 18.52 -15.55 7.24
CA GLU A 88 19.87 -16.11 7.35
C GLU A 88 20.15 -16.59 8.78
N GLU A 89 19.83 -15.79 9.81
CA GLU A 89 19.97 -16.19 11.22
C GLU A 89 19.12 -17.43 11.57
N LEU A 90 17.89 -17.52 11.06
CA LEU A 90 17.05 -18.71 11.23
C LEU A 90 17.59 -19.93 10.50
N GLN A 91 18.19 -19.75 9.31
CA GLN A 91 18.80 -20.83 8.56
C GLN A 91 20.08 -21.33 9.26
N ASP A 92 20.90 -20.44 9.80
CA ASP A 92 22.09 -20.79 10.58
C ASP A 92 21.72 -21.52 11.88
N LEU A 93 20.62 -21.16 12.54
CA LEU A 93 20.09 -21.90 13.69
C LEU A 93 19.58 -23.29 13.30
N LYS A 94 18.90 -23.40 12.15
CA LYS A 94 18.46 -24.68 11.61
C LYS A 94 19.64 -25.59 11.27
N ASP A 95 20.73 -25.03 10.74
CA ASP A 95 21.92 -25.79 10.36
C ASP A 95 22.85 -26.05 11.57
N GLY A 96 22.74 -25.24 12.64
CA GLY A 96 23.52 -25.36 13.88
C GLY A 96 22.92 -26.29 14.95
N GLU A 97 21.59 -26.44 15.02
CA GLU A 97 20.94 -27.30 16.04
C GLU A 97 20.34 -28.61 15.49
N PHE A 98 20.30 -28.82 14.17
CA PHE A 98 19.69 -30.03 13.58
C PHE A 98 20.70 -31.10 13.14
N SER A 99 21.82 -31.25 13.85
CA SER A 99 22.74 -32.39 13.67
C SER A 99 22.58 -33.50 14.71
N THR A 100 21.76 -33.33 15.75
CA THR A 100 21.49 -34.42 16.70
C THR A 100 20.09 -34.29 17.28
N LEU A 101 19.10 -34.80 16.56
CA LEU A 101 17.99 -35.58 17.11
C LEU A 101 17.29 -36.17 15.90
N GLY A 102 17.44 -37.48 15.74
CA GLY A 102 16.92 -38.21 14.60
C GLY A 102 15.45 -37.88 14.38
N VAL A 103 15.11 -37.67 13.11
CA VAL A 103 13.76 -37.87 12.60
C VAL A 103 13.39 -39.31 12.97
N ASN A 104 12.79 -39.49 14.14
CA ASN A 104 12.08 -40.71 14.46
C ASN A 104 10.78 -40.63 13.67
N GLU A 105 10.79 -41.27 12.51
CA GLU A 105 9.60 -41.80 11.85
C GLU A 105 8.85 -42.72 12.83
N ALA A 106 8.08 -42.17 13.77
CA ALA A 106 7.05 -42.86 14.55
C ALA A 106 6.35 -41.89 15.50
N THR A 107 5.33 -41.17 15.03
CA THR A 107 4.21 -40.87 15.95
C THR A 107 3.48 -42.20 16.17
N GLY A 108 4.02 -43.02 17.08
CA GLY A 108 3.59 -44.41 17.32
C GLY A 108 2.21 -44.54 17.97
N PHE A 109 1.53 -43.42 18.23
CA PHE A 109 0.23 -43.39 18.88
C PHE A 109 -0.92 -43.40 17.89
N LYS A 110 -1.92 -44.23 18.17
CA LYS A 110 -3.19 -44.35 17.45
C LYS A 110 -4.32 -43.74 18.26
N GLU A 111 -5.44 -43.49 17.58
CA GLU A 111 -6.68 -43.11 18.25
C GLU A 111 -7.08 -44.19 19.26
N ASN A 112 -7.48 -43.74 20.45
CA ASN A 112 -7.75 -44.52 21.66
C ASN A 112 -6.55 -45.08 22.43
N ASP A 113 -5.31 -44.79 22.03
CA ASP A 113 -4.16 -45.22 22.81
C ASP A 113 -4.17 -44.56 24.21
N PRO A 114 -3.93 -45.34 25.28
CA PRO A 114 -3.79 -44.79 26.62
C PRO A 114 -2.45 -44.07 26.75
N VAL A 115 -2.50 -42.83 27.24
CA VAL A 115 -1.32 -41.96 27.34
C VAL A 115 -1.29 -41.22 28.66
N VAL A 116 -0.10 -40.84 29.11
CA VAL A 116 0.12 -39.91 30.22
C VAL A 116 0.76 -38.64 29.72
N HIS A 117 0.27 -37.52 30.23
CA HIS A 117 0.89 -36.21 30.10
C HIS A 117 1.38 -35.71 31.45
N ARG A 118 2.59 -35.17 31.52
CA ARG A 118 3.22 -34.74 32.78
C ARG A 118 2.38 -33.74 33.60
N GLN A 119 1.58 -32.91 32.94
CA GLN A 119 0.79 -31.86 33.57
C GLN A 119 -0.68 -32.25 33.82
N TYR A 120 -1.25 -33.11 32.99
CA TYR A 120 -2.70 -33.36 32.95
C TYR A 120 -3.07 -34.80 33.34
N GLY A 121 -2.07 -35.63 33.63
CA GLY A 121 -2.25 -36.99 34.08
C GLY A 121 -2.58 -37.96 32.95
N GLU A 122 -3.30 -39.01 33.31
CA GLU A 122 -3.72 -40.06 32.38
C GLU A 122 -4.85 -39.59 31.47
N GLY A 123 -4.76 -40.00 30.20
CA GLY A 123 -5.74 -39.68 29.19
C GLY A 123 -5.75 -40.68 28.04
N ARG A 124 -6.60 -40.39 27.07
CA ARG A 124 -6.78 -41.19 25.86
C ARG A 124 -6.74 -40.29 24.63
N ILE A 125 -5.98 -40.71 23.62
CA ILE A 125 -5.91 -39.98 22.36
C ILE A 125 -7.24 -40.07 21.63
N ILE A 126 -7.74 -38.92 21.18
CA ILE A 126 -8.92 -38.80 20.32
C ILE A 126 -8.50 -38.67 18.86
N CYS A 127 -7.47 -37.87 18.55
CA CYS A 127 -6.93 -37.77 17.18
C CYS A 127 -5.52 -37.15 17.18
N THR A 128 -4.78 -37.40 16.10
CA THR A 128 -3.47 -36.79 15.83
C THR A 128 -3.54 -35.94 14.56
N THR A 129 -2.82 -34.83 14.55
CA THR A 129 -2.69 -33.93 13.39
C THR A 129 -1.30 -34.09 12.76
N GLU A 130 -1.14 -33.71 11.49
CA GLU A 130 0.15 -33.75 10.77
C GLU A 130 1.24 -32.86 11.39
N SER A 131 0.90 -32.01 12.36
CA SER A 131 1.80 -31.04 13.00
C SER A 131 2.30 -31.47 14.39
N ASP A 132 2.43 -32.77 14.67
CA ASP A 132 2.85 -33.32 15.97
C ASP A 132 1.98 -32.91 17.18
N ILE A 133 0.73 -32.51 16.93
CA ILE A 133 -0.25 -32.19 17.98
C ILE A 133 -1.30 -33.29 18.04
N ALA A 134 -1.54 -33.81 19.24
CA ALA A 134 -2.60 -34.76 19.55
C ALA A 134 -3.70 -34.08 20.39
N VAL A 135 -4.95 -34.46 20.15
CA VAL A 135 -6.07 -34.15 21.04
C VAL A 135 -6.22 -35.31 22.01
N VAL A 136 -6.02 -35.06 23.30
CA VAL A 136 -6.11 -36.06 24.36
C VAL A 136 -7.20 -35.69 25.34
N TYR A 137 -8.07 -36.65 25.66
CA TYR A 137 -9.03 -36.53 26.75
C TYR A 137 -8.39 -37.00 28.05
N PHE A 138 -8.24 -36.11 29.02
CA PHE A 138 -7.64 -36.42 30.31
C PHE A 138 -8.70 -36.77 31.35
N ASN A 139 -8.53 -37.91 32.01
CA ASN A 139 -9.50 -38.45 32.96
C ASN A 139 -9.59 -37.61 34.22
N GLU A 140 -8.47 -37.07 34.70
CA GLU A 140 -8.39 -36.30 35.95
C GLU A 140 -9.12 -34.95 35.87
N ILE A 141 -9.01 -34.29 34.71
CA ILE A 141 -9.60 -32.96 34.48
C ILE A 141 -10.89 -33.02 33.67
N HIS A 142 -11.34 -34.22 33.27
CA HIS A 142 -12.52 -34.47 32.44
C HIS A 142 -12.62 -33.57 31.20
N SER A 143 -11.50 -33.31 30.53
CA SER A 143 -11.42 -32.34 29.45
C SER A 143 -10.45 -32.77 28.35
N ALA A 144 -10.78 -32.40 27.10
CA ALA A 144 -9.90 -32.56 25.96
C ALA A 144 -8.91 -31.39 25.86
N ARG A 145 -7.65 -31.69 25.55
CA ARG A 145 -6.58 -30.71 25.35
C ARG A 145 -5.77 -31.07 24.12
N ASN A 146 -5.29 -30.03 23.44
CA ASN A 146 -4.25 -30.14 22.44
C ASN A 146 -2.91 -30.21 23.18
N VAL A 147 -2.16 -31.26 22.94
CA VAL A 147 -0.84 -31.52 23.55
C VAL A 147 0.11 -31.97 22.47
N TRP A 148 1.40 -31.68 22.64
CA TRP A 148 2.41 -32.15 21.69
C TRP A 148 2.61 -33.65 21.88
N VAL A 149 2.75 -34.39 20.77
CA VAL A 149 3.00 -35.85 20.82
C VAL A 149 4.28 -36.16 21.60
N SER A 150 5.27 -35.26 21.57
CA SER A 150 6.51 -35.35 22.35
C SER A 150 6.33 -35.23 23.87
N GLU A 151 5.19 -34.72 24.34
CA GLU A 151 4.85 -34.59 25.76
C GLU A 151 4.09 -35.81 26.31
N LEU A 152 3.72 -36.74 25.42
CA LEU A 152 2.95 -37.94 25.75
C LEU A 152 3.86 -39.14 25.99
N THR A 153 3.49 -39.95 26.98
CA THR A 153 4.10 -41.26 27.26
C THR A 153 3.02 -42.32 27.12
N ALA A 154 3.30 -43.40 26.37
CA ALA A 154 2.38 -44.53 26.27
C ALA A 154 2.20 -45.19 27.64
N LEU A 155 0.96 -45.46 28.04
CA LEU A 155 0.72 -46.48 29.06
C LEU A 155 0.84 -47.83 28.37
N GLU A 156 1.89 -48.58 28.65
CA GLU A 156 1.89 -50.02 28.39
C GLU A 156 0.87 -50.64 29.35
N GLU A 157 -0.13 -51.36 28.82
CA GLU A 157 -1.05 -52.20 29.61
C GLU A 157 -0.31 -53.37 30.27
#